data_AF-A0A7W4FZE6-F1
#
_entry.id   AF-A0A7W4FZE6-F1
#
_cell.length_a   1.000
_cell.length_b   1.000
_cell.length_c   1.000
_cell.angle_alpha   90.00
_cell.angle_beta   90.00
_cell.angle_gamma   90.00
#
_symmetry.space_group_name_H-M   'P 1'
#
loop_
_entity.id
_entity.type
_entity.pdbx_description
1 polymer ?
#
loop_
_entity_poly.entity_id
_entity_poly.type
_entity_poly.pdbx_seq_one_letter_code
_entity_poly.pdbx_strand_id
1 'polypeptide(L)'
;MCGCKSPEEIHCFDQKLHVEVLAEMGSQYLLSCKNHRILKQEITLESIAEYPYINTLMGAQAPIINPFQEYCQLNNLPLETEMTITNVSSLFDYLSDCKSLALTPYKAVYDMVDEESGLHACQISEYEVNRLFNVVEPLKLVLVTHPNADNEDATWLKQQIRELTSELV
;
A
#
# COMPACT_ATOMS: atom_id res chain seq x y z
N MET A 1 7.85 10.33 -7.71
CA MET A 1 6.55 9.61 -7.61
C MET A 1 6.12 9.65 -6.16
N CYS A 2 4.84 9.87 -5.90
CA CYS A 2 4.26 9.88 -4.56
C CYS A 2 3.04 8.95 -4.54
N GLY A 3 2.72 8.37 -3.39
CA GLY A 3 1.45 7.70 -3.16
C GLY A 3 0.48 8.66 -2.47
N CYS A 4 -0.72 8.83 -2.99
CA CYS A 4 -1.78 9.62 -2.36
C CYS A 4 -3.15 8.95 -2.57
N LYS A 5 -4.14 9.28 -1.74
CA LYS A 5 -5.53 8.88 -2.01
C LYS A 5 -6.17 9.78 -3.06
N SER A 6 -5.99 11.08 -2.86
CA SER A 6 -6.54 12.13 -3.70
C SER A 6 -5.40 12.99 -4.27
N PRO A 7 -5.26 13.09 -5.60
CA PRO A 7 -4.30 13.99 -6.25
C PRO A 7 -4.44 15.46 -5.79
N GLU A 8 -5.65 15.86 -5.38
CA GLU A 8 -5.98 17.19 -4.88
C GLU A 8 -5.21 17.54 -3.59
N GLU A 9 -4.86 16.56 -2.76
CA GLU A 9 -4.05 16.74 -1.54
C GLU A 9 -2.68 17.35 -1.86
N ILE A 10 -2.13 17.07 -3.05
CA ILE A 10 -0.80 17.56 -3.46
C ILE A 10 -0.86 19.05 -3.83
N HIS A 11 -2.00 19.52 -4.33
CA HIS A 11 -2.20 20.94 -4.64
C HIS A 11 -2.27 21.82 -3.38
N CYS A 12 -2.41 21.23 -2.19
CA CYS A 12 -2.26 21.96 -0.93
C CYS A 12 -0.83 22.47 -0.69
N PHE A 13 0.19 21.83 -1.29
CA PHE A 13 1.59 22.26 -1.16
C PHE A 13 1.95 23.36 -2.15
N ASP A 14 1.52 23.23 -3.40
CA ASP A 14 1.61 24.29 -4.42
C ASP A 14 0.57 24.04 -5.52
N GLN A 15 -0.33 25.00 -5.71
CA GLN A 15 -1.39 24.94 -6.72
C GLN A 15 -0.87 24.89 -8.15
N LYS A 16 0.38 25.29 -8.38
CA LYS A 16 0.99 25.28 -9.71
C LYS A 16 1.49 23.90 -10.10
N LEU A 17 1.63 22.94 -9.17
CA LEU A 17 2.11 21.61 -9.52
C LEU A 17 1.15 20.93 -10.50
N HIS A 18 1.71 20.26 -11.51
CA HIS A 18 0.95 19.37 -12.37
C HIS A 18 1.01 17.96 -11.78
N VAL A 19 -0.15 17.38 -11.50
CA VAL A 19 -0.30 16.05 -10.92
C VAL A 19 -0.98 15.14 -11.94
N GLU A 20 -0.33 14.05 -12.26
CA GLU A 20 -0.84 13.01 -13.16
C GLU A 20 -0.94 11.69 -12.40
N VAL A 21 -2.10 11.03 -12.48
CA VAL A 21 -2.27 9.68 -11.94
C VAL A 21 -1.65 8.68 -12.90
N LEU A 22 -0.65 7.95 -12.43
CA LEU A 22 0.03 6.91 -13.21
C LEU A 22 -0.65 5.55 -13.05
N ALA A 23 -1.14 5.24 -11.85
CA ALA A 23 -1.73 3.95 -11.54
C ALA A 23 -2.60 3.97 -10.29
N GLU A 24 -3.55 3.04 -10.22
CA GLU A 24 -4.27 2.69 -8.99
C GLU A 24 -3.66 1.42 -8.38
N MET A 25 -3.41 1.46 -7.08
CA MET A 25 -2.80 0.36 -6.34
C MET A 25 -3.88 -0.61 -5.84
N GLY A 26 -4.48 -1.35 -6.77
CA GLY A 26 -5.59 -2.26 -6.51
C GLY A 26 -5.20 -3.63 -5.94
N SER A 27 -3.93 -4.03 -6.03
CA SER A 27 -3.47 -5.28 -5.39
C SER A 27 -3.20 -5.09 -3.91
N GLN A 28 -3.50 -6.10 -3.09
CA GLN A 28 -3.18 -6.12 -1.66
C GLN A 28 -2.46 -7.41 -1.30
N TYR A 29 -1.31 -7.28 -0.65
CA TYR A 29 -0.46 -8.37 -0.23
C TYR A 29 -0.46 -8.44 1.31
N LEU A 30 -0.85 -9.59 1.84
CA LEU A 30 -0.76 -9.91 3.25
C LEU A 30 0.66 -10.37 3.58
N LEU A 31 1.23 -9.75 4.60
CA LEU A 31 2.53 -10.10 5.16
C LEU A 31 2.34 -10.63 6.57
N SER A 32 3.01 -11.72 6.88
CA SER A 32 2.97 -12.38 8.18
C SER A 32 4.26 -13.15 8.45
N CYS A 33 4.49 -13.59 9.67
CA CYS A 33 5.49 -14.63 9.93
C CYS A 33 5.04 -15.99 9.36
N LYS A 34 5.97 -16.84 8.91
CA LYS A 34 5.67 -18.17 8.34
C LYS A 34 4.85 -19.10 9.24
N ASN A 35 4.92 -18.90 10.55
CA ASN A 35 4.22 -19.72 11.54
C ASN A 35 2.93 -19.04 12.06
N HIS A 36 2.52 -17.93 11.45
CA HIS A 36 1.36 -17.17 11.89
C HIS A 36 0.06 -17.98 11.75
N ARG A 37 -0.86 -17.82 12.72
CA ARG A 37 -2.12 -18.60 12.77
C ARG A 37 -3.06 -18.30 11.61
N ILE A 38 -2.98 -17.09 11.04
CA ILE A 38 -3.73 -16.68 9.84
C ILE A 38 -3.57 -17.67 8.68
N LEU A 39 -2.41 -18.32 8.55
CA LEU A 39 -2.11 -19.26 7.46
C LEU A 39 -2.81 -20.62 7.62
N LYS A 40 -3.50 -20.84 8.75
CA LYS A 40 -4.25 -22.08 9.05
C LYS A 40 -5.77 -21.88 8.98
N GLN A 41 -6.21 -20.69 8.57
CA GLN A 41 -7.62 -20.34 8.40
C GLN A 41 -7.83 -19.68 7.04
N GLU A 42 -9.10 -19.43 6.69
CA GLU A 42 -9.43 -18.67 5.50
C GLU A 42 -8.97 -17.21 5.67
N ILE A 43 -8.31 -16.67 4.65
CA ILE A 43 -7.80 -15.29 4.65
C ILE A 43 -8.89 -14.36 4.09
N THR A 44 -9.64 -13.74 5.00
CA THR A 44 -10.61 -12.68 4.75
C THR A 44 -10.25 -11.38 5.47
N LEU A 45 -10.86 -10.26 5.08
CA LEU A 45 -10.71 -8.97 5.75
C LEU A 45 -11.09 -9.05 7.23
N GLU A 46 -12.13 -9.83 7.58
CA GLU A 46 -12.50 -10.10 8.97
C GLU A 46 -11.41 -10.88 9.72
N SER A 47 -10.94 -11.96 9.12
CA SER A 47 -9.93 -12.84 9.73
C SER A 47 -8.60 -12.11 9.96
N ILE A 48 -8.28 -11.13 9.13
CA ILE A 48 -7.09 -10.29 9.27
C ILE A 48 -7.28 -9.29 10.42
N ALA A 49 -8.48 -8.70 10.54
CA ALA A 49 -8.80 -7.71 11.57
C ALA A 49 -8.77 -8.29 13.01
N GLU A 50 -8.89 -9.61 13.16
CA GLU A 50 -8.77 -10.31 14.45
C GLU A 50 -7.37 -10.23 15.09
N TYR A 51 -6.34 -9.88 14.30
CA TYR A 51 -4.95 -9.84 14.75
C TYR A 51 -4.44 -8.41 14.88
N PRO A 52 -3.44 -8.17 15.75
CA PRO A 52 -2.71 -6.91 15.76
C PRO A 52 -2.22 -6.52 14.37
N TYR A 53 -2.44 -5.28 13.99
CA TYR A 53 -2.20 -4.78 12.64
C TYR A 53 -1.08 -3.74 12.62
N ILE A 54 -0.13 -3.94 11.71
CA ILE A 54 0.92 -2.99 11.39
C ILE A 54 0.49 -2.24 10.14
N ASN A 55 0.28 -0.93 10.30
CA ASN A 55 -0.04 -0.08 9.18
C ASN A 55 1.22 0.22 8.35
N THR A 56 1.19 -0.06 7.04
CA THR A 56 2.29 0.28 6.13
C THR A 56 1.98 1.55 5.35
N LEU A 57 2.74 2.61 5.59
CA LEU A 57 2.69 3.88 4.85
C LEU A 57 4.07 4.16 4.22
N MET A 58 4.47 3.31 3.29
CA MET A 58 5.77 3.46 2.64
C MET A 58 5.74 4.62 1.64
N GLY A 59 6.48 5.68 1.94
CA GLY A 59 6.60 6.84 1.04
C GLY A 59 5.37 7.74 0.94
N ALA A 60 4.31 7.50 1.70
CA ALA A 60 3.16 8.40 1.83
C ALA A 60 3.39 9.38 3.00
N GLN A 61 3.02 10.65 2.82
CA GLN A 61 2.99 11.60 3.92
C GLN A 61 1.68 11.46 4.71
N ALA A 62 1.79 11.42 6.03
CA ALA A 62 0.64 11.39 6.95
C ALA A 62 -0.22 12.67 6.77
N PRO A 63 -1.56 12.61 6.97
CA PRO A 63 -2.30 11.57 7.71
C PRO A 63 -3.26 10.80 6.80
N ILE A 64 -2.74 9.90 5.95
CA ILE A 64 -3.59 9.03 5.13
C ILE A 64 -3.93 7.77 5.96
N ILE A 65 -5.22 7.59 6.30
CA ILE A 65 -5.73 6.31 6.83
C ILE A 65 -5.51 5.23 5.78
N ASN A 66 -4.93 4.08 6.10
CA ASN A 66 -4.75 3.03 5.11
C ASN A 66 -6.12 2.45 4.68
N PRO A 67 -6.31 2.05 3.40
CA PRO A 67 -7.59 1.54 2.93
C PRO A 67 -8.21 0.44 3.80
N PHE A 68 -7.39 -0.47 4.34
CA PHE A 68 -7.87 -1.54 5.21
C PHE A 68 -8.41 -1.01 6.55
N GLN A 69 -7.72 -0.02 7.14
CA GLN A 69 -8.19 0.60 8.38
C GLN A 69 -9.53 1.33 8.18
N GLU A 70 -9.69 2.02 7.06
CA GLU A 70 -10.94 2.69 6.70
C GLU A 70 -12.06 1.66 6.47
N TYR A 71 -11.76 0.55 5.80
CA TYR A 71 -12.72 -0.55 5.64
C TYR A 71 -13.19 -1.11 6.99
N CYS A 72 -12.26 -1.36 7.91
CA CYS A 72 -12.60 -1.84 9.25
C CYS A 72 -13.50 -0.84 9.98
N GLN A 73 -13.22 0.47 9.88
CA GLN A 73 -14.07 1.51 10.48
C GLN A 73 -15.48 1.52 9.88
N LEU A 74 -15.61 1.48 8.55
CA LEU A 74 -16.90 1.51 7.86
C LEU A 74 -17.76 0.27 8.17
N ASN A 75 -17.12 -0.88 8.38
CA ASN A 75 -17.79 -2.16 8.63
C ASN A 75 -17.87 -2.54 10.11
N ASN A 76 -17.47 -1.65 11.03
CA ASN A 76 -17.41 -1.89 12.47
C ASN A 76 -16.59 -3.12 12.87
N LEU A 77 -15.52 -3.41 12.13
CA LEU A 77 -14.58 -4.47 12.49
C LEU A 77 -13.60 -3.95 13.55
N PRO A 78 -13.37 -4.68 14.65
CA PRO A 78 -12.34 -4.32 15.62
C PRO A 78 -10.98 -4.46 14.95
N LEU A 79 -10.19 -3.39 14.91
CA LEU A 79 -8.83 -3.42 14.37
C LEU A 79 -7.87 -2.77 15.37
N GLU A 80 -7.00 -3.58 15.97
CA GLU A 80 -5.93 -3.09 16.83
C GLU A 80 -4.74 -2.69 15.97
N THR A 81 -4.59 -1.41 15.66
CA THR A 81 -3.37 -0.93 14.98
C THR A 81 -2.27 -0.68 16.02
N GLU A 82 -1.25 -1.53 16.05
CA GLU A 82 -0.14 -1.40 17.01
C GLU A 82 0.74 -0.20 16.68
N MET A 83 1.08 -0.05 15.40
CA MET A 83 1.97 1.01 14.94
C MET A 83 1.83 1.26 13.44
N THR A 84 2.48 2.34 12.99
CA THR A 84 2.67 2.65 11.58
C THR A 84 4.14 2.57 11.23
N ILE A 85 4.46 1.83 10.17
CA ILE A 85 5.80 1.66 9.66
C ILE A 85 5.89 2.28 8.25
N THR A 86 6.93 3.08 8.06
CA THR A 86 7.23 3.79 6.80
C THR A 86 8.44 3.19 6.05
N ASN A 87 9.04 2.14 6.60
CA ASN A 87 10.31 1.52 6.21
C ASN A 87 10.16 -0.01 6.15
N VAL A 88 10.57 -0.64 5.03
CA VAL A 88 10.50 -2.11 4.83
C VAL A 88 11.32 -2.88 5.86
N SER A 89 12.53 -2.45 6.21
CA SER A 89 13.40 -3.19 7.13
C SER A 89 12.76 -3.33 8.51
N SER A 90 12.20 -2.24 9.05
CA SER A 90 11.48 -2.29 10.32
C SER A 90 10.25 -3.19 10.24
N LEU A 91 9.54 -3.21 9.11
CA LEU A 91 8.37 -4.07 8.94
C LEU A 91 8.70 -5.54 9.14
N PHE A 92 9.83 -6.00 8.61
CA PHE A 92 10.21 -7.41 8.68
C PHE A 92 10.55 -7.83 10.12
N ASP A 93 11.29 -6.97 10.84
CA ASP A 93 11.62 -7.21 12.24
C ASP A 93 10.36 -7.37 13.10
N TYR A 94 9.36 -6.50 12.93
CA TYR A 94 8.12 -6.56 13.72
C TYR A 94 7.24 -7.76 13.38
N LEU A 95 7.16 -8.16 12.11
CA LEU A 95 6.37 -9.34 11.71
C LEU A 95 6.98 -10.65 12.22
N SER A 96 8.27 -10.66 12.55
CA SER A 96 8.98 -11.85 13.01
C SER A 96 8.48 -12.41 14.34
N ASP A 97 7.82 -11.60 15.17
CA ASP A 97 7.24 -12.00 16.47
C ASP A 97 5.96 -12.86 16.31
N CYS A 98 5.49 -13.08 15.09
CA CYS A 98 4.36 -13.94 14.72
C CYS A 98 3.03 -13.62 15.43
N LYS A 99 2.81 -12.35 15.80
CA LYS A 99 1.56 -11.85 16.38
C LYS A 99 0.78 -10.96 15.44
N SER A 100 1.49 -10.17 14.66
CA SER A 100 0.92 -9.06 13.91
C SER A 100 0.91 -9.35 12.42
N LEU A 101 0.02 -8.66 11.70
CA LEU A 101 -0.17 -8.74 10.27
C LEU A 101 0.01 -7.38 9.63
N ALA A 102 0.40 -7.35 8.36
CA ALA A 102 0.38 -6.14 7.55
C ALA A 102 -0.26 -6.40 6.19
N LEU A 103 -1.03 -5.43 5.70
CA LEU A 103 -1.49 -5.39 4.32
C LEU A 103 -0.77 -4.26 3.59
N THR A 104 -0.19 -4.61 2.45
CA THR A 104 0.57 -3.66 1.65
C THR A 104 0.15 -3.68 0.19
N PRO A 105 0.02 -2.53 -0.48
CA PRO A 105 -0.19 -2.47 -1.92
C PRO A 105 1.08 -2.68 -2.74
N TYR A 106 2.25 -2.69 -2.10
CA TYR A 106 3.54 -2.64 -2.80
C TYR A 106 4.03 -4.05 -3.15
N LYS A 107 3.90 -4.42 -4.43
CA LYS A 107 4.42 -5.70 -4.96
C LYS A 107 5.91 -5.89 -4.68
N ALA A 108 6.70 -4.82 -4.73
CA ALA A 108 8.13 -4.88 -4.41
C ALA A 108 8.40 -5.42 -2.99
N VAL A 109 7.53 -5.14 -2.02
CA VAL A 109 7.68 -5.67 -0.65
C VAL A 109 7.36 -7.16 -0.62
N TYR A 110 6.33 -7.58 -1.36
CA TYR A 110 6.00 -8.98 -1.56
C TYR A 110 7.17 -9.75 -2.22
N ASP A 111 7.76 -9.19 -3.28
CA ASP A 111 8.88 -9.80 -4.01
C ASP A 111 10.18 -9.87 -3.18
N MET A 112 10.33 -9.03 -2.15
CA MET A 112 11.47 -9.06 -1.22
C MET A 112 11.35 -10.14 -0.14
N VAL A 113 10.18 -10.76 0.05
CA VAL A 113 10.00 -11.82 1.04
C VAL A 113 10.57 -13.12 0.47
N ASP A 114 11.77 -13.46 0.91
CA ASP A 114 12.46 -14.71 0.55
C ASP A 114 12.30 -15.81 1.61
N GLU A 115 12.87 -16.98 1.33
CA GLU A 115 12.81 -18.11 2.24
C GLU A 115 13.57 -17.88 3.56
N GLU A 116 14.60 -17.04 3.57
CA GLU A 116 15.47 -16.80 4.73
C GLU A 116 14.89 -15.75 5.69
N SER A 117 13.97 -14.91 5.21
CA SER A 117 13.30 -13.85 5.98
C SER A 117 12.50 -14.33 7.19
N GLY A 118 12.10 -15.61 7.22
CA GLY A 118 11.16 -16.13 8.22
C GLY A 118 9.72 -15.62 8.06
N LEU A 119 9.45 -14.86 7.00
CA LEU A 119 8.16 -14.28 6.68
C LEU A 119 7.45 -15.04 5.55
N HIS A 120 6.14 -14.81 5.47
CA HIS A 120 5.27 -15.28 4.43
C HIS A 120 4.51 -14.10 3.86
N ALA A 121 4.46 -14.02 2.53
CA ALA A 121 3.71 -13.05 1.79
C ALA A 121 2.76 -13.75 0.83
N CYS A 122 1.51 -13.30 0.76
CA CYS A 122 0.54 -13.78 -0.23
C CYS A 122 -0.35 -12.64 -0.69
N GLN A 123 -0.76 -12.66 -1.95
CA GLN A 123 -1.82 -11.77 -2.43
C GLN A 123 -3.17 -12.24 -1.86
N ILE A 124 -3.97 -11.32 -1.29
CA ILE A 124 -5.32 -11.67 -0.87
C ILE A 124 -6.21 -11.88 -2.10
N SER A 125 -7.30 -12.65 -1.95
CA SER A 125 -8.15 -13.00 -3.10
C SER A 125 -8.77 -11.77 -3.77
N GLU A 126 -9.02 -11.84 -5.07
CA GLU A 126 -9.71 -10.78 -5.81
C GLU A 126 -11.08 -10.45 -5.22
N TYR A 127 -11.76 -11.45 -4.65
CA TYR A 127 -13.03 -11.23 -3.96
C TYR A 127 -12.88 -10.28 -2.77
N GLU A 128 -11.88 -10.50 -1.92
CA GLU A 128 -11.60 -9.62 -0.77
C GLU A 128 -11.08 -8.25 -1.20
N VAL A 129 -10.25 -8.18 -2.25
CA VAL A 129 -9.82 -6.90 -2.86
C VAL A 129 -11.02 -6.09 -3.35
N ASN A 130 -11.95 -6.73 -4.06
CA ASN A 130 -13.15 -6.06 -4.56
C ASN A 130 -14.04 -5.60 -3.40
N ARG A 131 -14.20 -6.41 -2.35
CA ARG A 131 -14.92 -6.01 -1.14
C ARG A 131 -14.31 -4.76 -0.50
N LEU A 132 -12.99 -4.70 -0.42
CA LEU A 132 -12.24 -3.56 0.13
C LEU A 132 -12.50 -2.28 -0.68
N PHE A 133 -12.24 -2.33 -1.99
CA PHE A 133 -12.25 -1.14 -2.83
C PHE A 133 -13.62 -0.73 -3.37
N ASN A 134 -14.66 -1.54 -3.12
CA ASN A 134 -16.05 -1.12 -3.38
C ASN A 134 -16.54 -0.04 -2.41
N VAL A 135 -15.90 0.10 -1.24
CA VAL A 135 -16.31 1.04 -0.19
C VAL A 135 -15.19 2.00 0.25
N VAL A 136 -13.96 1.79 -0.24
CA VAL A 136 -12.79 2.62 0.06
C VAL A 136 -12.02 2.91 -1.23
N GLU A 137 -11.46 4.12 -1.38
CA GLU A 137 -10.61 4.43 -2.53
C GLU A 137 -9.22 3.77 -2.42
N PRO A 138 -8.70 3.16 -3.51
CA PRO A 138 -7.34 2.67 -3.56
C PRO A 138 -6.33 3.82 -3.52
N LEU A 139 -5.11 3.52 -3.06
CA LEU A 139 -4.00 4.46 -3.19
C LEU A 139 -3.65 4.63 -4.66
N LYS A 140 -3.30 5.85 -5.05
CA LYS A 140 -2.90 6.22 -6.42
C LYS A 140 -1.42 6.54 -6.43
N LEU A 141 -0.72 5.97 -7.40
CA LEU A 141 0.65 6.37 -7.72
C LEU A 141 0.56 7.58 -8.65
N VAL A 142 1.18 8.69 -8.24
CA VAL A 142 1.13 9.94 -8.99
C VAL A 142 2.51 10.47 -9.36
N LEU A 143 2.57 11.07 -10.54
CA LEU A 143 3.69 11.86 -11.03
C LEU A 143 3.40 13.33 -10.76
N VAL A 144 4.30 13.97 -10.01
CA VAL A 144 4.20 15.39 -9.66
C VAL A 144 5.31 16.13 -10.38
N THR A 145 4.95 17.16 -11.14
CA THR A 145 5.88 17.95 -11.94
C THR A 145 5.61 19.44 -11.77
N HIS A 146 6.64 20.27 -11.90
CA HIS A 146 6.46 21.72 -11.92
C HIS A 146 6.21 22.19 -13.38
N PRO A 147 5.32 23.15 -13.64
CA PRO A 147 5.00 23.59 -15.02
C PRO A 147 6.21 24.12 -15.78
N ASN A 148 7.13 24.78 -15.07
CA ASN A 148 8.35 25.32 -15.67
C ASN A 148 9.41 24.23 -15.97
N ALA A 149 9.14 22.95 -15.70
CA ALA A 149 10.04 21.84 -15.98
C ALA A 149 9.80 21.21 -17.36
N ASP A 150 8.98 21.82 -18.23
CA ASP A 150 8.75 21.31 -19.59
C ASP A 150 9.93 21.64 -20.51
N ASN A 151 10.84 20.67 -20.60
CA ASN A 151 11.86 20.56 -21.64
C ASN A 151 11.81 19.14 -22.27
N GLU A 152 12.57 18.93 -23.34
CA GLU A 152 12.60 17.65 -24.07
C GLU A 152 13.03 16.49 -23.15
N ASP A 153 14.04 16.70 -22.30
CA ASP A 153 14.54 15.69 -21.37
C ASP A 153 13.49 15.27 -20.34
N ALA A 154 12.79 16.24 -19.77
CA ALA A 154 11.70 16.00 -18.82
C ALA A 154 10.53 15.29 -19.49
N THR A 155 10.21 15.64 -20.73
CA THR A 155 9.16 14.97 -21.51
C THR A 155 9.52 13.50 -21.76
N TRP A 156 10.77 13.24 -22.17
CA TRP A 156 11.28 11.90 -22.34
C TRP A 156 11.24 11.11 -21.03
N LEU A 157 11.69 11.70 -19.91
CA LEU A 157 11.67 11.04 -18.61
C LEU A 157 10.26 10.71 -18.13
N LYS A 158 9.30 11.63 -18.28
CA LYS A 158 7.87 11.38 -17.97
C LYS A 158 7.36 10.18 -18.78
N GLN A 159 7.72 10.10 -20.06
CA GLN A 159 7.33 8.99 -20.93
C GLN A 159 7.91 7.64 -20.47
N GLN A 160 9.20 7.60 -20.14
CA GLN A 160 9.84 6.39 -19.63
C GLN A 160 9.24 5.92 -18.30
N ILE A 161 8.89 6.85 -17.40
CA ILE A 161 8.22 6.53 -16.14
C ILE A 161 6.83 5.91 -16.40
N ARG A 162 6.06 6.43 -17.35
CA ARG A 162 4.75 5.86 -17.72
C ARG A 162 4.89 4.43 -18.24
N GLU A 163 5.82 4.19 -19.15
CA GLU A 163 6.09 2.87 -19.72
C GLU A 163 6.45 1.87 -18.62
N LEU A 164 7.41 2.21 -17.75
CA LEU A 164 7.78 1.37 -16.60
C LEU A 164 6.62 1.12 -15.63
N THR A 165 5.78 2.13 -15.40
CA THR A 165 4.64 1.98 -14.48
C THR A 165 3.57 1.05 -15.07
N SER A 166 3.34 1.12 -16.39
CA SER A 166 2.39 0.21 -17.07
C SER A 166 2.82 -1.26 -17.02
N GLU A 167 4.10 -1.56 -16.81
CA GLU A 167 4.63 -2.91 -16.63
C GLU A 167 4.54 -3.41 -15.18
N LEU A 168 4.39 -2.50 -14.20
CA LEU A 168 4.41 -2.79 -12.76
C LEU A 168 3.03 -2.96 -12.12
N VAL A 169 1.97 -2.49 -12.81
CA VAL A 169 0.57 -2.50 -12.36
C VAL A 169 -0.15 -3.73 -12.88
#